data_AF-A0A2K3N6Q9-F1
#
_entry.id   AF-A0A2K3N6Q9-F1
#
_cell.length_a   1.000
_cell.length_b   1.000
_cell.length_c   1.000
_cell.angle_alpha   90.00
_cell.angle_beta   90.00
_cell.angle_gamma   90.00
#
_symmetry.space_group_name_H-M   'P 1'
#
loop_
_entity.id
_entity.type
_entity.pdbx_description
1 polymer ?
#
loop_
_entity_poly.entity_id
_entity_poly.type
_entity_poly.pdbx_seq_one_letter_code
_entity_poly.pdbx_strand_id
1 'polypeptide(L)'
;MMSKLIWFLVFLLVVLISQTDKVESSYAGSASAIINPSKVKQISWNPRAFVYQGFLTDLECDHLISLAKSELKRSAVADNLSGDAQLSDARTSSGMFISKNKDPIVSGIEDKISAWTFLPKENGEDIQVLRYEHGQKYDAHHDYFTDKVNIIQGGHRYATVLMYLTNVTKGGETVFPNAE
;
A
#
# COMPACT_ATOMS: atom_id res chain seq x y z
N MET A 1 -66.73 1.62 -39.15
CA MET A 1 -66.82 1.96 -37.70
C MET A 1 -65.41 2.27 -37.23
N MET A 2 -64.99 3.54 -37.23
CA MET A 2 -65.13 4.49 -36.12
C MET A 2 -64.47 3.92 -34.84
N SER A 3 -63.43 4.51 -34.26
CA SER A 3 -63.24 5.96 -34.04
C SER A 3 -61.79 6.36 -33.71
N LYS A 4 -61.34 7.43 -34.39
CA LYS A 4 -60.73 8.69 -33.87
C LYS A 4 -59.62 8.57 -32.81
N LEU A 5 -58.34 8.81 -33.15
CA LEU A 5 -57.62 10.11 -33.21
C LEU A 5 -57.50 10.82 -31.86
N ILE A 6 -56.27 11.16 -31.44
CA ILE A 6 -55.77 12.53 -31.16
C ILE A 6 -54.36 12.46 -30.53
N TRP A 7 -53.44 13.24 -31.11
CA TRP A 7 -52.15 13.64 -30.54
C TRP A 7 -52.34 14.84 -29.62
N PHE A 8 -51.53 15.02 -28.56
CA PHE A 8 -50.93 16.34 -28.23
C PHE A 8 -49.79 16.20 -27.22
N LEU A 9 -48.75 17.00 -27.47
CA LEU A 9 -47.57 17.27 -26.64
C LEU A 9 -47.92 18.27 -25.51
N VAL A 10 -47.37 18.03 -24.31
CA VAL A 10 -46.74 18.94 -23.32
C VAL A 10 -47.45 20.26 -22.96
N PHE A 11 -47.75 20.46 -21.66
CA PHE A 11 -47.14 21.54 -20.86
C PHE A 11 -47.26 21.32 -19.34
N LEU A 12 -46.22 21.82 -18.68
CA LEU A 12 -45.77 21.82 -17.29
C LEU A 12 -46.81 22.26 -16.22
N LEU A 13 -46.86 21.59 -15.05
CA LEU A 13 -47.17 22.23 -13.77
C LEU A 13 -46.55 21.48 -12.56
N VAL A 14 -45.34 21.92 -12.19
CA VAL A 14 -44.84 22.26 -10.85
C VAL A 14 -45.38 21.50 -9.60
N VAL A 15 -44.44 20.72 -9.03
CA VAL A 15 -44.10 20.50 -7.59
C VAL A 15 -45.00 19.58 -6.75
N LEU A 16 -44.41 18.48 -6.27
CA LEU A 16 -44.28 18.15 -4.84
C LEU A 16 -43.42 16.88 -4.64
N ILE A 17 -42.21 17.11 -4.09
CA ILE A 17 -41.44 16.23 -3.20
C ILE A 17 -41.33 14.76 -3.59
N SER A 18 -40.19 14.38 -4.18
CA SER A 18 -39.56 13.10 -3.85
C SER A 18 -38.10 13.38 -3.50
N GLN A 19 -37.69 12.85 -2.35
CA GLN A 19 -36.34 12.93 -1.83
C GLN A 19 -35.34 12.68 -2.95
N THR A 20 -34.33 13.53 -3.06
CA THR A 20 -33.12 13.16 -3.79
C THR A 20 -32.59 11.91 -3.12
N ASP A 21 -32.78 10.75 -3.76
CA ASP A 21 -31.97 9.58 -3.49
C ASP A 21 -30.53 10.02 -3.75
N LYS A 22 -29.85 10.47 -2.69
CA LYS A 22 -28.41 10.37 -2.64
C LYS A 22 -28.18 8.89 -2.89
N VAL A 23 -27.56 8.59 -4.03
CA VAL A 23 -26.84 7.34 -4.19
C VAL A 23 -25.75 7.41 -3.12
N GLU A 24 -26.10 7.00 -1.91
CA GLU A 24 -25.15 6.59 -0.88
C GLU A 24 -24.48 5.37 -1.48
N SER A 25 -23.42 5.68 -2.22
CA SER A 25 -22.41 4.75 -2.65
C SER A 25 -22.02 3.94 -1.41
N SER A 26 -22.45 2.68 -1.37
CA SER A 26 -22.29 1.74 -0.26
C SER A 26 -20.85 1.27 -0.06
N TYR A 27 -19.87 2.12 -0.36
CA TYR A 27 -18.51 2.01 0.18
C TYR A 27 -18.46 2.37 1.69
N ALA A 28 -19.61 2.41 2.36
CA ALA A 28 -19.74 2.32 3.81
C ALA A 28 -19.44 0.88 4.29
N GLY A 29 -18.25 0.42 3.92
CA GLY A 29 -17.48 -0.60 4.59
C GLY A 29 -16.05 -0.06 4.62
N SER A 30 -15.85 1.09 5.29
CA SER A 30 -14.53 1.40 5.85
C SER A 30 -14.20 0.15 6.65
N ALA A 31 -13.29 -0.67 6.11
CA ALA A 31 -12.71 -1.78 6.81
C ALA A 31 -12.01 -1.14 8.00
N SER A 32 -12.74 -1.00 9.10
CA SER A 32 -12.18 -0.61 10.38
C SER A 32 -10.96 -1.49 10.54
N ALA A 33 -9.80 -0.86 10.77
CA ALA A 33 -8.52 -1.49 10.93
C ALA A 33 -8.55 -2.39 12.19
N ILE A 34 -9.30 -3.49 12.13
CA ILE A 34 -9.40 -4.45 13.21
C ILE A 34 -8.10 -5.24 13.18
N ILE A 35 -7.11 -4.68 13.85
CA ILE A 35 -5.88 -5.36 14.20
C ILE A 35 -6.26 -6.41 15.26
N ASN A 36 -5.96 -7.66 14.95
CA ASN A 36 -6.15 -8.78 15.85
C ASN A 36 -4.78 -9.20 16.40
N PRO A 37 -4.47 -8.86 17.66
CA PRO A 37 -3.18 -9.18 18.26
C PRO A 37 -2.86 -10.68 18.28
N SER A 38 -3.87 -11.57 18.27
CA SER A 38 -3.63 -13.02 18.28
C SER A 38 -3.03 -13.56 16.98
N LYS A 39 -3.05 -12.75 15.90
CA LYS A 39 -2.39 -13.09 14.63
C LYS A 39 -0.93 -12.64 14.56
N VAL A 40 -0.41 -12.01 15.62
CA VAL A 40 0.98 -11.53 15.69
C VAL A 40 1.84 -12.56 16.38
N LYS A 41 2.93 -12.95 15.72
CA LYS A 41 4.01 -13.76 16.30
C LYS A 41 5.27 -12.92 16.42
N GLN A 42 5.83 -12.87 17.61
CA GLN A 42 7.17 -12.31 17.80
C GLN A 42 8.23 -13.27 17.21
N ILE A 43 9.17 -12.72 16.46
CA ILE A 43 10.28 -13.46 15.85
C ILE A 43 11.61 -13.17 16.55
N SER A 44 11.83 -11.93 16.99
CA SER A 44 13.09 -11.51 17.64
C SER A 44 12.87 -10.27 18.52
N TRP A 45 13.65 -10.12 19.59
CA TRP A 45 13.74 -8.87 20.35
C TRP A 45 14.90 -7.97 19.91
N ASN A 46 15.96 -8.56 19.34
CA ASN A 46 17.13 -7.84 18.84
C ASN A 46 17.52 -8.29 17.43
N PRO A 47 17.08 -7.60 16.35
CA PRO A 47 16.16 -6.46 16.34
C PRO A 47 14.73 -6.87 16.70
N ARG A 48 13.88 -5.90 17.08
CA ARG A 48 12.44 -6.15 17.29
C ARG A 48 11.78 -6.52 15.97
N ALA A 49 11.39 -7.78 15.82
CA ALA A 49 10.74 -8.28 14.62
C ALA A 49 9.50 -9.10 14.98
N PHE A 50 8.40 -8.79 14.28
CA PHE A 50 7.10 -9.43 14.47
C PHE A 50 6.51 -9.79 13.10
N VAL A 51 5.79 -10.91 13.03
CA VAL A 51 5.06 -11.33 11.84
C VAL A 51 3.57 -11.32 12.15
N TYR A 52 2.80 -10.60 11.33
CA TYR A 52 1.35 -10.60 11.39
C TYR A 52 0.80 -11.49 10.28
N GLN A 53 0.07 -12.54 10.65
CA GLN A 53 -0.54 -13.45 9.68
C GLN A 53 -1.84 -12.87 9.11
N GLY A 54 -1.97 -12.83 7.79
CA GLY A 54 -3.16 -12.32 7.11
C GLY A 54 -3.42 -10.82 7.40
N PHE A 55 -2.34 -10.02 7.37
CA PHE A 55 -2.43 -8.57 7.53
C PHE A 55 -3.11 -7.92 6.31
N LEU A 56 -2.75 -8.38 5.11
CA LEU A 56 -3.43 -8.08 3.87
C LEU A 56 -4.36 -9.24 3.49
N THR A 57 -5.49 -8.90 2.88
CA THR A 57 -6.35 -9.83 2.15
C THR A 57 -5.76 -10.10 0.77
N ASP A 58 -6.15 -11.22 0.14
CA ASP A 58 -5.71 -11.55 -1.21
C ASP A 58 -6.10 -10.45 -2.22
N LEU A 59 -7.27 -9.83 -2.05
CA LEU A 59 -7.74 -8.71 -2.88
C LEU A 59 -6.84 -7.47 -2.75
N GLU A 60 -6.39 -7.14 -1.53
CA GLU A 60 -5.45 -6.04 -1.31
C GLU A 60 -4.08 -6.33 -1.93
N CYS A 61 -3.60 -7.57 -1.82
CA CYS A 61 -2.36 -8.01 -2.46
C CYS A 61 -2.45 -7.88 -3.99
N ASP A 62 -3.50 -8.43 -4.60
CA ASP A 62 -3.74 -8.36 -6.04
C ASP A 62 -3.90 -6.93 -6.52
N HIS A 63 -4.56 -6.08 -5.73
CA HIS A 63 -4.71 -4.65 -6.03
C HIS A 63 -3.36 -3.94 -6.10
N LEU A 64 -2.51 -4.08 -5.06
CA LEU A 64 -1.16 -3.48 -5.04
C LEU A 64 -0.30 -3.98 -6.22
N ILE A 65 -0.38 -5.27 -6.53
CA ILE A 65 0.32 -5.86 -7.69
C ILE A 65 -0.20 -5.23 -9.00
N SER A 66 -1.51 -5.05 -9.13
CA SER A 66 -2.12 -4.49 -10.35
C SER A 66 -1.69 -3.05 -10.60
N LEU A 67 -1.64 -2.22 -9.54
CA LEU A 67 -1.13 -0.85 -9.60
C LEU A 67 0.34 -0.83 -10.02
N ALA A 68 1.12 -1.82 -9.57
CA ALA A 68 2.55 -1.86 -9.83
C ALA A 68 2.94 -2.29 -11.26
N LYS A 69 2.16 -3.19 -11.87
CA LYS A 69 2.54 -3.88 -13.12
C LYS A 69 2.96 -2.96 -14.27
N SER A 70 2.36 -1.78 -14.41
CA SER A 70 2.64 -0.86 -15.52
C SER A 70 3.89 0.01 -15.32
N GLU A 71 4.41 0.12 -14.10
CA GLU A 71 5.41 1.14 -13.74
C GLU A 71 6.68 0.59 -13.08
N LEU A 72 6.85 -0.73 -13.02
CA LEU A 72 8.06 -1.35 -12.47
C LEU A 72 9.31 -0.92 -13.25
N LYS A 73 10.23 -0.26 -12.56
CA LYS A 73 11.56 0.11 -13.07
C LYS A 73 12.64 -0.53 -12.22
N ARG A 74 13.87 -0.59 -12.72
CA ARG A 74 15.00 -1.10 -11.95
C ARG A 74 15.12 -0.34 -10.61
N SER A 75 15.18 -1.06 -9.49
CA SER A 75 15.31 -0.44 -8.18
C SER A 75 16.69 0.18 -8.00
N ALA A 76 16.72 1.35 -7.35
CA ALA A 76 17.93 2.05 -6.96
C ALA A 76 18.14 1.99 -5.44
N VAL A 77 19.36 2.29 -5.00
CA VAL A 77 19.75 2.53 -3.61
C VAL A 77 20.16 3.99 -3.45
N ALA A 78 19.99 4.56 -2.25
CA ALA A 78 20.47 5.90 -1.97
C ALA A 78 21.99 5.89 -1.79
N ASP A 79 22.68 6.83 -2.42
CA ASP A 79 24.10 7.05 -2.20
C ASP A 79 24.36 7.65 -0.81
N ASN A 80 25.33 7.11 -0.08
CA ASN A 80 25.60 7.53 1.30
C ASN A 80 26.20 8.94 1.40
N LEU A 81 26.75 9.49 0.31
CA LEU A 81 27.37 10.81 0.30
C LEU A 81 26.46 11.86 -0.32
N SER A 82 25.91 11.59 -1.52
CA SER A 82 25.08 12.55 -2.25
C SER A 82 23.59 12.44 -1.92
N GLY A 83 23.14 11.28 -1.45
CA GLY A 83 21.71 10.98 -1.27
C GLY A 83 20.98 10.60 -2.56
N ASP A 84 21.66 10.61 -3.71
CA ASP A 84 21.05 10.34 -5.02
C ASP A 84 20.71 8.86 -5.20
N ALA A 85 19.67 8.59 -6.01
CA ALA A 85 19.31 7.23 -6.39
C ALA A 85 20.31 6.65 -7.42
N GLN A 86 21.02 5.58 -7.06
CA GLN A 86 21.95 4.88 -7.93
C GLN A 86 21.60 3.40 -8.13
N LEU A 87 21.91 2.88 -9.33
CA LEU A 87 21.81 1.44 -9.60
C LEU A 87 22.92 0.69 -8.86
N SER A 88 22.60 -0.47 -8.30
CA SER A 88 23.53 -1.29 -7.54
C SER A 88 23.30 -2.78 -7.76
N ASP A 89 24.36 -3.56 -7.69
CA ASP A 89 24.29 -5.04 -7.67
C ASP A 89 23.86 -5.58 -6.30
N ALA A 90 23.88 -4.73 -5.26
CA ALA A 90 23.39 -5.08 -3.94
C ALA A 90 21.85 -5.21 -3.91
N ARG A 91 21.13 -4.44 -4.74
CA ARG A 91 19.67 -4.49 -4.87
C ARG A 91 19.29 -4.73 -6.31
N THR A 92 18.81 -5.94 -6.59
CA THR A 92 18.54 -6.34 -7.97
C THR A 92 17.07 -6.53 -8.32
N SER A 93 16.16 -5.93 -7.55
CA SER A 93 14.73 -5.93 -7.85
C SER A 93 14.36 -4.94 -8.95
N SER A 94 13.13 -5.06 -9.43
CA SER A 94 12.38 -3.92 -9.98
C SER A 94 11.38 -3.40 -8.94
N GLY A 95 10.98 -2.14 -9.04
CA GLY A 95 10.05 -1.55 -8.10
C GLY A 95 9.44 -0.24 -8.57
N MET A 96 8.46 0.23 -7.81
CA MET A 96 7.78 1.52 -7.99
C MET A 96 7.18 2.00 -6.67
N PHE A 97 6.81 3.28 -6.59
CA PHE A 97 6.19 3.90 -5.41
C PHE A 97 4.73 4.28 -5.65
N ILE A 98 3.81 3.67 -4.91
CA ILE A 98 2.39 3.99 -4.96
C ILE A 98 2.17 5.15 -4.01
N SER A 99 1.74 6.29 -4.56
CA SER A 99 1.53 7.51 -3.79
C SER A 99 0.55 7.32 -2.63
N LYS A 100 0.81 8.01 -1.53
CA LYS A 100 -0.11 7.98 -0.37
C LYS A 100 -1.54 8.30 -0.74
N ASN A 101 -2.49 7.63 -0.09
CA ASN A 101 -3.93 7.81 -0.31
C ASN A 101 -4.33 7.70 -1.80
N LYS A 102 -3.62 6.90 -2.61
CA LYS A 102 -3.85 6.76 -4.06
C LYS A 102 -5.32 6.45 -4.39
N ASP A 103 -5.91 5.56 -3.61
CA ASP A 103 -7.30 5.11 -3.71
C ASP A 103 -7.78 4.60 -2.33
N PRO A 104 -9.08 4.28 -2.17
CA PRO A 104 -9.62 3.82 -0.89
C PRO A 104 -8.99 2.53 -0.35
N ILE A 105 -8.50 1.63 -1.21
CA ILE A 105 -7.86 0.37 -0.77
C ILE A 105 -6.48 0.70 -0.20
N VAL A 106 -5.69 1.50 -0.92
CA VAL A 106 -4.37 1.96 -0.45
C VAL A 106 -4.49 2.74 0.86
N SER A 107 -5.46 3.66 0.96
CA SER A 107 -5.72 4.40 2.20
C SER A 107 -6.09 3.48 3.36
N GLY A 108 -6.89 2.44 3.11
CA GLY A 108 -7.26 1.46 4.15
C GLY A 108 -6.07 0.61 4.62
N ILE A 109 -5.14 0.28 3.72
CA ILE A 109 -3.88 -0.40 4.08
C ILE A 109 -3.01 0.50 4.95
N GLU A 110 -2.88 1.77 4.61
CA GLU A 110 -2.16 2.78 5.42
C GLU A 110 -2.78 2.94 6.82
N ASP A 111 -4.11 2.94 6.92
CA ASP A 111 -4.84 2.99 8.20
C ASP A 111 -4.54 1.74 9.05
N LYS A 112 -4.51 0.54 8.44
CA LYS A 112 -4.10 -0.70 9.12
C LYS A 112 -2.65 -0.64 9.61
N ILE A 113 -1.74 -0.11 8.79
CA ILE A 113 -0.32 0.04 9.17
C ILE A 113 -0.22 0.94 10.40
N SER A 114 -0.83 2.13 10.34
CA SER A 114 -0.88 3.09 11.44
C SER A 114 -1.43 2.46 12.73
N ALA A 115 -2.56 1.74 12.64
CA ALA A 115 -3.17 1.06 13.77
C ALA A 115 -2.29 -0.04 14.38
N TRP A 116 -1.56 -0.81 13.56
CA TRP A 116 -0.67 -1.86 14.05
C TRP A 116 0.60 -1.27 14.66
N THR A 117 1.24 -0.32 14.00
CA THR A 117 2.53 0.23 14.46
C THR A 117 2.39 1.24 15.59
N PHE A 118 1.17 1.73 15.85
CA PHE A 118 0.90 2.87 16.74
C PHE A 118 1.67 4.13 16.32
N LEU A 119 1.91 4.29 15.01
CA LEU A 119 2.59 5.44 14.44
C LEU A 119 1.60 6.23 13.58
N PRO A 120 1.63 7.57 13.60
CA PRO A 120 0.72 8.38 12.77
C PRO A 120 0.86 8.04 11.29
N LYS A 121 -0.28 7.93 10.59
CA LYS A 121 -0.34 7.61 9.15
C LYS A 121 0.42 8.64 8.31
N GLU A 122 0.41 9.90 8.75
CA GLU A 122 1.03 11.02 8.06
C GLU A 122 2.54 10.85 7.91
N ASN A 123 3.16 10.12 8.85
CA ASN A 123 4.59 9.82 8.87
C ASN A 123 4.99 8.70 7.89
N GLY A 124 4.02 8.00 7.30
CA GLY A 124 4.28 7.00 6.27
C GLY A 124 4.88 7.64 5.01
N GLU A 125 5.80 6.92 4.38
CA GLU A 125 6.22 7.17 3.00
C GLU A 125 5.23 6.53 2.00
N ASP A 126 5.39 6.83 0.72
CA ASP A 126 4.69 6.12 -0.36
C ASP A 126 4.97 4.61 -0.29
N ILE A 127 3.99 3.77 -0.62
CA ILE A 127 4.16 2.32 -0.58
C ILE A 127 5.12 1.89 -1.69
N GLN A 128 6.28 1.35 -1.31
CA GLN A 128 7.24 0.80 -2.26
C GLN A 128 6.90 -0.66 -2.61
N VAL A 129 6.49 -0.91 -3.85
CA VAL A 129 6.27 -2.27 -4.36
C VAL A 129 7.55 -2.76 -5.05
N LEU A 130 7.95 -4.00 -4.74
CA LEU A 130 9.16 -4.62 -5.26
C LEU A 130 8.84 -5.98 -5.89
N ARG A 131 9.47 -6.26 -7.02
CA ARG A 131 9.41 -7.55 -7.73
C ARG A 131 10.81 -8.11 -7.88
N TYR A 132 10.98 -9.33 -7.37
CA TYR A 132 12.19 -10.12 -7.50
C TYR A 132 11.93 -11.28 -8.48
N GLU A 133 12.75 -11.36 -9.51
CA GLU A 133 12.81 -12.51 -10.41
C GLU A 133 13.82 -13.55 -9.90
N HIS A 134 13.89 -14.71 -10.56
CA HIS A 134 14.80 -15.76 -10.16
C HIS A 134 16.26 -15.26 -10.11
N GLY A 135 16.94 -15.51 -8.99
CA GLY A 135 18.32 -15.08 -8.75
C GLY A 135 18.47 -13.62 -8.32
N GLN A 136 17.40 -12.82 -8.31
CA GLN A 136 17.46 -11.46 -7.79
C GLN A 136 17.42 -11.44 -6.26
N LYS A 137 18.08 -10.44 -5.67
CA LYS A 137 18.26 -10.33 -4.23
C LYS A 137 18.31 -8.88 -3.75
N TYR A 138 18.31 -8.73 -2.45
CA TYR A 138 18.78 -7.53 -1.78
C TYR A 138 19.75 -7.95 -0.67
N ASP A 139 21.00 -7.48 -0.76
CA ASP A 139 21.99 -7.67 0.29
C ASP A 139 21.58 -6.97 1.60
N ALA A 140 22.13 -7.45 2.71
CA ALA A 140 21.82 -6.94 4.04
C ALA A 140 22.16 -5.44 4.14
N HIS A 141 21.20 -4.66 4.64
CA HIS A 141 21.29 -3.20 4.74
C HIS A 141 20.47 -2.69 5.93
N HIS A 142 20.54 -1.38 6.15
CA HIS A 142 19.68 -0.67 7.07
C HIS A 142 18.66 0.16 6.30
N ASP A 143 17.42 0.20 6.80
CA ASP A 143 16.39 1.03 6.18
C ASP A 143 16.55 2.51 6.52
N TYR A 144 17.22 2.85 7.63
CA TYR A 144 17.49 4.23 8.00
C TYR A 144 18.56 4.85 7.10
N PHE A 145 18.46 6.16 6.90
CA PHE A 145 19.44 6.94 6.16
C PHE A 145 20.72 7.15 6.97
N THR A 146 21.86 7.02 6.31
CA THR A 146 23.17 7.47 6.84
C THR A 146 23.61 8.79 6.23
N ASP A 147 23.02 9.19 5.10
CA ASP A 147 23.33 10.44 4.41
C ASP A 147 22.58 11.62 5.05
N LYS A 148 23.25 12.76 5.16
CA LYS A 148 22.65 13.94 5.81
C LYS A 148 21.51 14.56 5.00
N VAL A 149 21.46 14.33 3.69
CA VAL A 149 20.50 14.98 2.79
C VAL A 149 19.09 14.44 3.04
N ASN A 150 18.92 13.11 2.95
CA ASN A 150 17.65 12.45 3.20
C ASN A 150 17.18 12.61 4.65
N ILE A 151 18.11 12.62 5.62
CA ILE A 151 17.79 12.87 7.03
C ILE A 151 17.17 14.26 7.22
N ILE A 152 17.76 15.29 6.62
CA ILE A 152 17.25 16.67 6.74
C ILE A 152 15.92 16.83 6.00
N GLN A 153 15.76 16.14 4.87
CA GLN A 153 14.60 16.33 3.99
C GLN A 153 13.35 15.56 4.44
N GLY A 154 13.51 14.32 4.93
CA GLY A 154 12.40 13.43 5.27
C GLY A 154 12.42 12.90 6.71
N GLY A 155 13.49 13.15 7.47
CA GLY A 155 13.69 12.54 8.78
C GLY A 155 14.26 11.11 8.70
N HIS A 156 14.42 10.46 9.85
CA HIS A 156 14.83 9.07 9.93
C HIS A 156 13.64 8.12 9.98
N ARG A 157 13.79 6.94 9.37
CA ARG A 157 12.84 5.82 9.50
C ARG A 157 13.00 5.14 10.85
N TYR A 158 11.89 5.02 11.58
CA TYR A 158 11.84 4.38 12.90
C TYR A 158 11.44 2.90 12.83
N ALA A 159 10.65 2.52 11.84
CA ALA A 159 10.14 1.16 11.65
C ALA A 159 9.83 0.90 10.17
N THR A 160 9.85 -0.37 9.79
CA THR A 160 9.49 -0.85 8.45
C THR A 160 8.42 -1.91 8.57
N VAL A 161 7.37 -1.81 7.77
CA VAL A 161 6.37 -2.86 7.59
C VAL A 161 6.57 -3.49 6.21
N LEU A 162 7.17 -4.68 6.18
CA LEU A 162 7.35 -5.44 4.95
C LEU A 162 6.17 -6.37 4.73
N MET A 163 5.43 -6.16 3.64
CA MET A 163 4.23 -6.92 3.29
C MET A 163 4.52 -7.85 2.11
N TYR A 164 4.31 -9.16 2.30
CA TYR A 164 4.45 -10.15 1.23
C TYR A 164 3.18 -10.20 0.39
N LEU A 165 3.30 -9.86 -0.91
CA LEU A 165 2.15 -9.81 -1.82
C LEU A 165 1.91 -11.12 -2.58
N THR A 166 2.89 -12.02 -2.61
CA THR A 166 2.80 -13.33 -3.30
C THR A 166 3.51 -14.41 -2.50
N ASN A 167 3.08 -15.66 -2.66
CA ASN A 167 3.78 -16.81 -2.10
C ASN A 167 4.99 -17.19 -2.97
N VAL A 168 6.14 -17.39 -2.33
CA VAL A 168 7.37 -17.82 -3.00
C VAL A 168 7.65 -19.27 -2.65
N THR A 169 7.86 -20.12 -3.66
CA THR A 169 8.05 -21.58 -3.46
C THR A 169 9.38 -21.91 -2.77
N LYS A 170 10.44 -21.15 -3.06
CA LYS A 170 11.79 -21.36 -2.51
C LYS A 170 12.60 -20.07 -2.57
N GLY A 171 13.32 -19.76 -1.50
CA GLY A 171 14.10 -18.53 -1.38
C GLY A 171 13.22 -17.31 -1.09
N GLY A 172 13.80 -16.11 -1.15
CA GLY A 172 13.08 -14.85 -0.95
C GLY A 172 12.79 -14.53 0.52
N GLU A 173 13.49 -15.19 1.43
CA GLU A 173 13.39 -14.94 2.86
C GLU A 173 13.91 -13.54 3.21
N THR A 174 13.25 -12.89 4.17
CA THR A 174 13.82 -11.70 4.83
C THR A 174 14.70 -12.18 5.98
N VAL A 175 16.00 -11.97 5.84
CA VAL A 175 17.01 -12.44 6.81
C VAL A 175 17.52 -11.26 7.62
N PHE A 176 17.63 -11.45 8.94
CA PHE A 176 18.28 -10.52 9.86
C PHE A 176 19.60 -11.16 10.34
N PRO A 177 20.75 -10.90 9.67
CA PRO A 177 21.99 -11.63 9.96
C PRO A 177 22.58 -11.39 11.35
N ASN A 178 22.19 -10.28 11.97
CA ASN A 178 22.65 -9.85 13.29
C ASN A 178 21.56 -10.07 14.37
N ALA A 179 20.55 -10.91 14.08
CA ALA A 179 19.57 -11.29 15.09
C ALA A 179 20.22 -12.19 16.17
N GLU A 180 19.69 -12.11 17.39
CA GLU A 180 20.11 -12.92 18.53
C GLU A 180 19.91 -14.44 18.37
#